data_AF-A0A2E7W432-F1
#
_entry.id   AF-A0A2E7W432-F1
#
_cell.length_a   1.000
_cell.length_b   1.000
_cell.length_c   1.000
_cell.angle_alpha   90.00
_cell.angle_beta   90.00
_cell.angle_gamma   90.00
#
_symmetry.space_group_name_H-M   'P 1'
#
loop_
_entity.id
_entity.type
_entity.pdbx_description
1 polymer ?
#
loop_
_entity_poly.entity_id
_entity_poly.type
_entity_poly.pdbx_seq_one_letter_code
_entity_poly.pdbx_strand_id
1 'polypeptide(L)' 'MSNLASGRNIISCIDIGTTKVCCFIATTDENRSLKIIGAAYHRASGMQGGQVVNIPELENTVR' A
#
# COMPACT_ATOMS: atom_id res chain seq x y z
N MET A 1 11.89 -14.73 30.83
CA MET A 1 12.39 -14.85 29.45
C MET A 1 11.22 -15.27 28.58
N SER A 2 10.58 -14.35 27.86
CA SER A 2 9.71 -14.69 26.73
C SER A 2 10.27 -13.99 25.50
N ASN A 3 11.15 -14.72 24.83
CA ASN A 3 11.56 -14.43 23.46
C ASN A 3 10.36 -14.76 22.57
N LEU A 4 9.54 -13.76 22.27
CA LEU A 4 8.69 -13.79 21.10
C LEU A 4 9.33 -12.79 20.15
N ALA A 5 9.81 -13.25 19.00
CA ALA A 5 10.11 -12.37 17.89
C ALA A 5 8.79 -11.67 17.51
N SER A 6 8.47 -10.57 18.19
CA SER A 6 7.30 -9.74 17.92
C SER A 6 7.58 -9.12 16.56
N GLY A 7 7.09 -9.78 15.51
CA GLY A 7 7.18 -9.26 14.15
C GLY A 7 6.68 -7.84 14.17
N ARG A 8 7.43 -6.90 13.58
CA ARG A 8 6.98 -5.52 13.46
C ARG A 8 5.56 -5.55 12.85
N ASN A 9 4.58 -4.97 13.54
CA ASN A 9 3.23 -4.84 13.03
C ASN A 9 3.25 -3.84 11.87
N ILE A 10 3.45 -4.34 10.65
CA ILE A 10 3.47 -3.55 9.43
C ILE A 10 2.06 -3.48 8.85
N ILE A 11 1.64 -2.28 8.49
CA ILE A 11 0.38 -1.99 7.82
C ILE A 11 0.72 -1.29 6.51
N SER A 12 0.15 -1.76 5.40
CA SER A 12 0.24 -1.07 4.11
C SER A 12 -1.12 -0.56 3.66
N CYS A 13 -1.15 0.58 3.00
CA CYS A 13 -2.33 1.14 2.33
C CYS A 13 -1.97 1.43 0.88
N ILE A 14 -2.85 1.04 -0.04
CA ILE A 14 -2.75 1.37 -1.46
C ILE A 14 -3.97 2.19 -1.88
N ASP A 15 -3.74 3.33 -2.52
CA ASP A 15 -4.74 4.16 -3.16
C ASP A 15 -4.60 4.04 -4.67
N ILE A 16 -5.63 3.54 -5.34
CA ILE A 16 -5.64 3.30 -6.79
C ILE A 16 -6.58 4.31 -7.45
N GLY A 17 -6.00 5.42 -7.89
CA GLY A 17 -6.68 6.42 -8.70
C GLY A 17 -6.63 6.08 -10.18
N THR A 18 -7.41 6.82 -10.98
CA THR A 18 -7.39 6.68 -12.45
C THR A 18 -6.04 7.09 -13.06
N THR A 19 -5.31 8.00 -12.41
CA THR A 19 -4.05 8.56 -12.95
C THR A 19 -2.81 8.17 -12.15
N LYS A 20 -2.98 7.72 -10.90
CA LYS A 20 -1.88 7.47 -9.97
C LYS A 20 -2.25 6.36 -9.00
N VAL A 21 -1.30 5.48 -8.74
CA VAL A 21 -1.31 4.56 -7.61
C VAL A 21 -0.35 5.09 -6.55
N CYS A 22 -0.78 5.19 -5.30
CA CYS A 22 0.05 5.56 -4.15
C CYS A 22 0.07 4.41 -3.14
N CYS A 23 1.21 4.18 -2.50
CA CYS A 23 1.35 3.18 -1.45
C CYS A 23 2.03 3.79 -0.23
N PHE A 24 1.50 3.51 0.96
CA PHE A 24 2.11 3.85 2.24
C PHE A 24 2.37 2.58 3.04
N ILE A 25 3.51 2.55 3.73
CA ILE A 25 3.88 1.49 4.67
C ILE A 25 4.06 2.14 6.03
N ALA A 26 3.39 1.61 7.04
CA ALA A 26 3.42 2.08 8.40
C ALA A 26 3.77 0.94 9.36
N THR A 27 4.35 1.30 10.51
CA THR A 27 4.37 0.42 11.69
C THR A 27 3.34 0.92 12.68
N THR A 28 2.79 0.02 13.49
CA THR A 28 1.90 0.36 14.61
C THR A 28 2.46 -0.13 15.94
N ASP A 29 2.22 0.63 17.00
CA ASP A 29 2.56 0.25 18.38
C ASP A 29 1.35 -0.33 19.14
N GLU A 30 1.55 -0.69 20.40
CA GLU A 30 0.49 -1.24 21.28
C GLU A 30 -0.66 -0.24 21.51
N ASN A 31 -0.41 1.06 21.34
CA ASN A 31 -1.40 2.13 21.46
C ASN A 31 -2.13 2.42 20.14
N ARG A 32 -1.90 1.60 19.10
CA ARG A 32 -2.42 1.77 17.73
C ARG A 32 -1.97 3.07 17.06
N SER A 33 -0.85 3.65 17.51
CA SER A 33 -0.27 4.82 16.87
C SER A 33 0.44 4.39 15.58
N LEU A 34 0.08 5.04 14.47
CA LEU A 34 0.68 4.78 13.16
C LEU A 34 1.91 5.67 12.93
N LYS A 35 3.03 5.04 12.55
CA LYS A 35 4.21 5.74 12.03
C LYS A 35 4.49 5.31 10.60
N ILE A 36 4.42 6.24 9.65
CA ILE A 36 4.80 5.98 8.25
C ILE A 36 6.30 5.72 8.19
N ILE A 37 6.69 4.59 7.59
CA ILE A 37 8.08 4.16 7.39
C ILE A 37 8.45 4.02 5.92
N GLY A 38 7.48 4.12 5.01
CA GLY A 38 7.71 4.12 3.56
C GLY A 38 6.52 4.71 2.80
N ALA A 39 6.81 5.32 1.65
CA ALA A 39 5.80 5.81 0.72
C ALA A 39 6.32 5.68 -0.71
N ALA A 40 5.45 5.34 -1.65
CA ALA A 40 5.75 5.23 -3.07
C ALA A 40 4.55 5.66 -3.92
N TYR A 41 4.81 6.06 -5.16
CA TYR A 41 3.74 6.29 -6.14
C TYR A 41 4.19 5.88 -7.55
N HIS A 42 3.22 5.52 -8.38
CA HIS A 42 3.41 5.17 -9.78
C HIS A 42 2.29 5.76 -10.63
N ARG A 43 2.54 5.98 -11.93
CA ARG A 43 1.48 6.39 -12.86
C ARG A 43 0.53 5.22 -13.08
N ALA A 44 -0.77 5.43 -12.92
CA ALA A 44 -1.74 4.36 -13.11
C ALA A 44 -1.95 4.03 -14.60
N SER A 45 -2.06 2.74 -14.91
CA SER A 45 -2.56 2.20 -16.18
C SER A 45 -3.64 1.14 -15.89
N GLY A 46 -4.52 0.87 -16.85
CA GLY A 46 -5.64 -0.07 -16.67
C GLY A 46 -6.83 0.43 -15.83
N MET A 47 -6.83 1.71 -15.42
CA MET A 47 -7.96 2.38 -14.75
C MET A 47 -8.56 3.48 -15.65
N GLN A 48 -9.89 3.60 -15.67
CA GLN A 48 -10.59 4.71 -16.32
C GLN A 48 -11.92 5.01 -15.61
N GLY A 49 -12.17 6.29 -15.30
CA GLY A 49 -13.43 6.71 -14.67
C GLY A 49 -13.71 6.05 -13.32
N GLY A 50 -12.65 5.73 -12.55
CA GLY A 50 -12.77 5.01 -11.28
C GLY A 50 -13.03 3.50 -11.41
N GLN A 51 -13.00 2.95 -12.62
CA GLN A 51 -13.21 1.53 -12.87
C GLN A 51 -11.94 0.87 -13.41
N VAL A 52 -11.78 -0.42 -13.11
CA VAL A 52 -10.76 -1.27 -13.72
C VAL A 52 -11.21 -1.59 -15.14
N VAL A 53 -10.45 -1.14 -16.14
CA VAL A 53 -10.75 -1.38 -17.56
C VAL A 53 -9.76 -2.34 -18.23
N ASN A 54 -8.56 -2.52 -17.63
CA ASN A 54 -7.58 -3.51 -18.06
C ASN A 54 -6.85 -4.08 -16.84
N ILE A 55 -7.18 -5.32 -16.47
CA ILE A 55 -6.61 -6.00 -15.28
C ILE A 55 -5.09 -6.21 -15.40
N PRO A 56 -4.54 -6.77 -16.50
CA PRO A 56 -3.09 -6.91 -16.68
C PRO A 56 -2.29 -5.60 -16.55
N GLU A 57 -2.79 -4.48 -17.07
CA GLU A 57 -2.10 -3.19 -16.94
C GLU A 57 -2.11 -2.67 -15.49
N LEU A 58 -3.24 -2.83 -14.80
CA LEU A 58 -3.34 -2.46 -13.39
C LEU A 58 -2.45 -3.34 -12.51
N GLU A 59 -2.39 -4.64 -12.81
CA GLU A 59 -1.51 -5.60 -12.15
C GLU A 59 -0.05 -5.18 -12.24
N ASN A 60 0.43 -4.84 -13.44
CA ASN A 60 1.78 -4.31 -13.67
C ASN A 60 2.04 -2.96 -13.01
N THR A 61 1.01 -2.13 -12.84
CA THR A 61 1.11 -0.83 -12.16
C THR A 61 1.35 -1.01 -10.65
N VAL A 62 0.82 -2.09 -10.05
CA VAL A 62 0.85 -2.35 -8.60
C VAL A 62 2.06 -3.18 -8.16
N ARG A 63 2.59 -4.05 -9.02
CA ARG A 63 3.73 -4.93 -8.75
C ARG A 63 5.04 -4.15 -8.54
#